data_AF-A0A4Y1Z8P1-F1
#
_entry.id   AF-A0A4Y1Z8P1-F1
#
_cell.length_a   1.000
_cell.length_b   1.000
_cell.length_c   1.000
_cell.angle_alpha   90.00
_cell.angle_beta   90.00
_cell.angle_gamma   90.00
#
_symmetry.space_group_name_H-M   'P 1'
#
loop_
_entity.id
_entity.type
_entity.pdbx_description
1 polymer ?
#
loop_
_entity_poly.entity_id
_entity_poly.type
_entity_poly.pdbx_seq_one_letter_code
_entity_poly.pdbx_strand_id
1 'polypeptide(L)'
;MKKIINHKADIIEDMFQGIAFNYQDLLTRIGRTGIFYSKKWARDRVAVIGGGGSGHEPTDTGYVGDGMLTAAVCGELFTPPKAELITRAIKEVAGPEGVLLVVKNFKADIEAFNQAAQWAKQEGIPVEMVIVADDISTERLDRKTYALTRRGVAGTVFVQKIIGAAAASGLRLPELKNLGDQVVEATKTLGVALSPSTITNQDKVLFSLQEDEIYFGIGIHGEPGYRIEKMHSSERLAIELMNKLKNAFAWKKGETFAIMVNGLGSTPLMDQFILLMTWVG
;
A
#
# COMPACT_ATOMS: atom_id res chain seq x y z
N MET A 1 -23.98 -5.88 2.08
CA MET A 1 -23.12 -6.55 3.10
C MET A 1 -23.39 -5.93 4.47
N LYS A 2 -23.52 -6.73 5.53
CA LYS A 2 -23.67 -6.21 6.91
C LYS A 2 -22.32 -5.68 7.42
N LYS A 3 -22.31 -4.66 8.27
CA LYS A 3 -21.09 -3.99 8.76
C LYS A 3 -21.18 -3.82 10.28
N ILE A 4 -20.04 -3.98 10.97
CA ILE A 4 -19.92 -3.70 12.40
C ILE A 4 -19.38 -2.27 12.53
N ILE A 5 -20.28 -1.31 12.73
CA ILE A 5 -19.99 0.12 12.84
C ILE A 5 -20.96 0.76 13.83
N ASN A 6 -20.55 1.86 14.49
CA ASN A 6 -21.45 2.67 15.33
C ASN A 6 -22.21 3.67 14.46
N HIS A 7 -21.49 4.67 13.92
CA HIS A 7 -22.03 5.70 13.04
C HIS A 7 -21.16 5.84 11.79
N LYS A 8 -21.79 5.97 10.61
CA LYS A 8 -21.07 6.09 9.33
C LYS A 8 -20.13 7.30 9.26
N ALA A 9 -20.49 8.39 9.93
CA ALA A 9 -19.70 9.61 9.99
C ALA A 9 -18.41 9.45 10.81
N ASP A 10 -18.41 8.54 11.78
CA ASP A 10 -17.32 8.38 12.75
C ASP A 10 -16.41 7.19 12.43
N ILE A 11 -16.67 6.44 11.35
CA ILE A 11 -16.02 5.16 11.07
C ILE A 11 -14.48 5.22 11.09
N ILE A 12 -13.91 6.30 10.55
CA ILE A 12 -12.46 6.49 10.50
C ILE A 12 -11.91 6.83 11.90
N GLU A 13 -12.61 7.68 12.65
CA GLU A 13 -12.20 8.03 14.01
C GLU A 13 -12.34 6.84 14.98
N ASP A 14 -13.44 6.10 14.90
CA ASP A 14 -13.67 4.87 15.67
C ASP A 14 -12.56 3.85 15.41
N MET A 15 -12.19 3.65 14.14
CA MET A 15 -11.08 2.79 13.75
C MET A 15 -9.75 3.27 14.34
N PHE A 16 -9.45 4.57 14.21
CA PHE A 16 -8.21 5.13 14.75
C PHE A 16 -8.14 5.05 16.29
N GLN A 17 -9.26 5.20 16.99
CA GLN A 17 -9.33 4.98 18.43
C GLN A 17 -9.08 3.50 18.78
N GLY A 18 -9.67 2.57 18.03
CA GLY A 18 -9.44 1.14 18.20
C GLY A 18 -7.96 0.76 18.02
N ILE A 19 -7.30 1.28 16.98
CA ILE A 19 -5.87 1.09 16.77
C ILE A 19 -5.05 1.66 17.92
N ALA A 20 -5.32 2.92 18.32
CA ALA A 20 -4.59 3.59 19.39
C ALA A 20 -4.75 2.86 20.73
N PHE A 21 -5.93 2.33 21.02
CA PHE A 21 -6.20 1.57 22.24
C PHE A 21 -5.49 0.21 22.23
N ASN A 22 -5.64 -0.56 21.16
CA ASN A 22 -5.09 -1.93 21.07
C ASN A 22 -3.56 -1.93 21.03
N TYR A 23 -2.96 -0.93 20.37
CA TYR A 23 -1.51 -0.83 20.20
C TYR A 23 -0.89 0.31 21.01
N GLN A 24 -1.52 0.69 22.12
CA GLN A 24 -1.05 1.80 22.97
C GLN A 24 0.39 1.61 23.47
N ASP A 25 0.87 0.38 23.61
CA ASP A 25 2.25 0.11 24.06
C ASP A 25 3.29 0.22 22.93
N LEU A 26 2.84 0.23 21.67
CA LEU A 26 3.70 0.21 20.48
C LEU A 26 3.64 1.52 19.70
N LEU A 27 2.48 2.17 19.64
CA LEU A 27 2.20 3.31 18.79
C LEU A 27 1.85 4.56 19.58
N THR A 28 2.27 5.71 19.07
CA THR A 28 1.78 7.03 19.46
C THR A 28 0.89 7.57 18.35
N ARG A 29 -0.35 7.93 18.69
CA ARG A 29 -1.26 8.66 17.81
C ARG A 29 -1.15 10.16 18.09
N ILE A 30 -1.01 10.99 17.05
CA ILE A 30 -0.92 12.44 17.24
C ILE A 30 -2.32 13.05 17.36
N GLY A 31 -2.75 13.37 18.57
CA GLY A 31 -4.07 13.97 18.83
C GLY A 31 -5.21 13.17 18.18
N ARG A 32 -6.19 13.87 17.60
CA ARG A 32 -7.28 13.28 16.81
C ARG A 32 -6.97 13.29 15.31
N THR A 33 -5.81 12.76 14.93
CA THR A 33 -5.39 12.64 13.52
C THR A 33 -5.17 11.20 13.11
N GLY A 34 -5.02 10.92 11.83
CA GLY A 34 -4.61 9.60 11.31
C GLY A 34 -3.10 9.37 11.33
N ILE A 35 -2.33 10.11 12.14
CA ILE A 35 -0.87 9.95 12.23
C ILE A 35 -0.53 9.01 13.38
N PHE A 36 0.15 7.91 13.05
CA PHE A 36 0.65 6.93 14.00
C PHE A 36 2.14 6.72 13.80
N TYR A 37 2.94 6.70 14.87
CA TYR A 37 4.37 6.41 14.80
C TYR A 37 4.83 5.48 15.93
N SER A 38 5.97 4.82 15.73
CA SER A 38 6.54 3.90 16.71
C SER A 38 6.97 4.62 17.99
N LYS A 39 6.50 4.16 19.16
CA LYS A 39 6.95 4.66 20.47
C LYS A 39 8.44 4.50 20.72
N LYS A 40 9.07 3.52 20.06
CA LYS A 40 10.51 3.23 20.17
C LYS A 40 11.37 4.09 19.24
N TRP A 41 10.78 5.03 18.51
CA TRP A 41 11.49 5.82 17.52
C TRP A 41 12.56 6.74 18.14
N ALA A 42 13.83 6.45 17.85
CA ALA A 42 15.00 7.09 18.45
C ALA A 42 15.53 8.31 17.67
N ARG A 43 15.02 8.60 16.46
CA ARG A 43 15.43 9.73 15.59
C ARG A 43 16.92 9.74 15.23
N ASP A 44 17.58 8.59 15.24
CA ASP A 44 19.02 8.38 14.99
C ASP A 44 19.33 7.91 13.56
N ARG A 45 18.31 7.71 12.74
CA ARG A 45 18.39 7.19 11.37
C ARG A 45 17.29 7.80 10.51
N VAL A 46 17.30 7.49 9.21
CA VAL A 46 16.26 7.95 8.28
C VAL A 46 14.90 7.45 8.75
N ALA A 47 13.94 8.36 8.91
CA ALA A 47 12.55 7.96 9.18
C ALA A 47 11.88 7.50 7.89
N VAL A 48 11.16 6.37 7.94
CA VAL A 48 10.40 5.86 6.78
C VAL A 48 8.92 6.09 7.05
N ILE A 49 8.24 6.87 6.20
CA ILE A 49 6.82 7.18 6.35
C ILE A 49 6.03 6.57 5.20
N GLY A 50 5.01 5.79 5.54
CA GLY A 50 3.97 5.35 4.60
C GLY A 50 2.66 6.12 4.82
N GLY A 51 1.68 5.88 3.98
CA GLY A 51 0.35 6.43 4.16
C GLY A 51 -0.51 6.39 2.91
N GLY A 52 -1.73 6.89 3.05
CA GLY A 52 -2.75 6.90 2.01
C GLY A 52 -4.16 6.92 2.60
N GLY A 53 -5.16 6.66 1.76
CA GLY A 53 -6.54 6.52 2.21
C GLY A 53 -6.73 5.30 3.13
N SER A 54 -7.61 5.44 4.10
CA SER A 54 -8.05 4.31 4.95
C SER A 54 -8.87 3.30 4.14
N GLY A 55 -9.09 2.11 4.71
CA GLY A 55 -9.85 1.02 4.07
C GLY A 55 -8.98 -0.09 3.47
N HIS A 56 -7.67 -0.02 3.70
CA HIS A 56 -6.67 -1.01 3.24
C HIS A 56 -5.96 -1.69 4.42
N GLU A 57 -6.55 -1.62 5.61
CA GLU A 57 -5.95 -2.15 6.83
C GLU A 57 -5.57 -3.64 6.65
N PRO A 58 -4.35 -4.07 7.07
CA PRO A 58 -3.44 -3.37 7.97
C PRO A 58 -2.55 -2.28 7.33
N THR A 59 -2.63 -2.06 6.02
CA THR A 59 -1.86 -1.03 5.32
C THR A 59 -2.38 0.37 5.65
N ASP A 60 -1.61 1.33 6.16
CA ASP A 60 -0.17 1.28 6.45
C ASP A 60 0.14 1.13 7.96
N THR A 61 -0.79 1.47 8.85
CA THR A 61 -0.53 1.56 10.31
C THR A 61 -0.09 0.25 10.95
N GLY A 62 -0.55 -0.90 10.46
CA GLY A 62 -0.12 -2.22 10.94
C GLY A 62 1.33 -2.57 10.60
N TYR A 63 1.99 -1.76 9.77
CA TYR A 63 3.40 -1.91 9.41
C TYR A 63 4.30 -0.86 10.07
N VAL A 64 3.79 -0.13 11.07
CA VAL A 64 4.58 0.82 11.87
C VAL A 64 5.31 0.08 12.99
N GLY A 65 6.64 0.15 13.00
CA GLY A 65 7.50 -0.54 13.96
C GLY A 65 8.94 -0.70 13.49
N ASP A 66 9.76 -1.26 14.37
CA ASP A 66 11.20 -1.44 14.11
C ASP A 66 11.44 -2.32 12.87
N GLY A 67 12.24 -1.83 11.93
CA GLY A 67 12.56 -2.56 10.68
C GLY A 67 11.47 -2.51 9.60
N MET A 68 10.45 -1.66 9.75
CA MET A 68 9.44 -1.32 8.73
C MET A 68 9.21 0.21 8.68
N LEU A 69 7.97 0.69 8.82
CA LEU A 69 7.66 2.11 8.83
C LEU A 69 7.95 2.74 10.20
N THR A 70 8.54 3.92 10.21
CA THR A 70 8.62 4.79 11.38
C THR A 70 7.24 5.36 11.74
N ALA A 71 6.49 5.77 10.71
CA ALA A 71 5.14 6.32 10.86
C ALA A 71 4.24 5.98 9.67
N ALA A 72 2.94 6.00 9.91
CA ALA A 72 1.90 5.96 8.89
C ALA A 72 1.00 7.20 9.01
N VAL A 73 0.58 7.73 7.86
CA VAL A 73 -0.38 8.82 7.78
C VAL A 73 -1.62 8.36 7.01
N CYS A 74 -2.71 8.17 7.74
CA CYS A 74 -3.98 7.70 7.18
C CYS A 74 -4.94 8.87 6.95
N GLY A 75 -5.53 8.91 5.75
CA GLY A 75 -6.60 9.83 5.40
C GLY A 75 -7.99 9.24 5.63
N GLU A 76 -8.99 9.85 5.00
CA GLU A 76 -10.36 9.32 4.97
C GLU A 76 -10.44 8.02 4.16
N LEU A 77 -11.60 7.38 4.17
CA LEU A 77 -11.83 6.15 3.40
C LEU A 77 -11.52 6.38 1.91
N PHE A 78 -10.54 5.65 1.37
CA PHE A 78 -10.05 5.73 -0.02
C PHE A 78 -9.62 7.12 -0.48
N THR A 79 -9.31 8.03 0.44
CA THR A 79 -8.84 9.39 0.14
C THR A 79 -7.55 9.65 0.91
N PRO A 80 -6.44 10.04 0.25
CA PRO A 80 -5.17 10.25 0.94
C PRO A 80 -5.28 11.36 2.01
N PRO A 81 -4.39 11.34 3.02
CA PRO A 81 -4.30 12.43 3.98
C PRO A 81 -3.92 13.74 3.29
N LYS A 82 -4.35 14.86 3.86
CA LYS A 82 -3.95 16.18 3.38
C LYS A 82 -2.46 16.43 3.61
N ALA A 83 -1.84 17.25 2.76
CA ALA A 83 -0.42 17.59 2.83
C ALA A 83 -0.01 18.13 4.22
N GLU A 84 -0.88 18.86 4.91
CA GLU A 84 -0.62 19.41 6.24
C GLU A 84 -0.41 18.31 7.29
N LEU A 85 -1.18 17.22 7.20
CA LEU A 85 -1.03 16.07 8.10
C LEU A 85 0.24 15.28 7.80
N ILE A 86 0.57 15.12 6.52
CA ILE A 86 1.82 14.47 6.09
C ILE A 86 3.02 15.29 6.57
N THR A 87 3.03 16.60 6.36
CA THR A 87 4.08 17.50 6.85
C THR A 87 4.19 17.48 8.37
N ARG A 88 3.05 17.43 9.09
CA ARG A 88 3.06 17.27 10.55
C ARG A 88 3.72 15.95 10.97
N ALA A 89 3.42 14.84 10.29
CA ALA A 89 4.06 13.56 10.55
C ALA A 89 5.57 13.60 10.27
N ILE A 90 5.98 14.18 9.13
CA ILE A 90 7.39 14.40 8.79
C ILE A 90 8.12 15.12 9.93
N LYS A 91 7.56 16.24 10.41
CA LYS A 91 8.16 17.04 11.49
C LYS A 91 8.24 16.28 12.81
N GLU A 92 7.22 15.47 13.12
CA GLU A 92 7.19 14.69 14.37
C GLU A 92 8.34 13.67 14.44
N VAL A 93 8.64 13.01 13.31
CA VAL A 93 9.56 11.86 13.28
C VAL A 93 10.91 12.16 12.63
N ALA A 94 11.10 13.30 11.97
CA ALA A 94 12.38 13.64 11.36
C ALA A 94 13.52 13.66 12.40
N GLY A 95 14.61 12.98 12.06
CA GLY A 95 15.93 13.14 12.68
C GLY A 95 16.90 13.87 11.73
N PRO A 96 18.18 14.00 12.09
CA PRO A 96 19.19 14.64 11.25
C PRO A 96 19.41 13.92 9.90
N GLU A 97 19.12 12.63 9.83
CA GLU A 97 19.26 11.81 8.61
C GLU A 97 18.11 12.00 7.60
N GLY A 98 17.07 12.77 7.96
CA GLY A 98 15.94 13.07 7.08
C GLY A 98 14.86 11.99 7.04
N VAL A 99 14.00 12.06 6.01
CA VAL A 99 12.78 11.26 5.90
C VAL A 99 12.62 10.69 4.49
N LEU A 100 12.31 9.41 4.39
CA LEU A 100 11.90 8.76 3.14
C LEU A 100 10.38 8.50 3.15
N LEU A 101 9.68 9.03 2.15
CA LEU A 101 8.26 8.81 1.93
C LEU A 101 8.06 7.61 0.99
N VAL A 102 7.27 6.61 1.38
CA VAL A 102 6.87 5.48 0.52
C VAL A 102 5.42 5.69 0.10
N VAL A 103 5.21 6.01 -1.18
CA VAL A 103 3.94 6.53 -1.70
C VAL A 103 3.40 5.62 -2.79
N LYS A 104 2.15 5.17 -2.65
CA LYS A 104 1.46 4.36 -3.66
C LYS A 104 1.16 5.22 -4.89
N ASN A 105 1.34 4.69 -6.10
CA ASN A 105 1.19 5.45 -7.36
C ASN A 105 -0.28 5.73 -7.72
N PHE A 106 -0.91 6.61 -6.93
CA PHE A 106 -2.19 7.24 -7.22
C PHE A 106 -2.00 8.75 -7.29
N LYS A 107 -2.75 9.40 -8.18
CA LYS A 107 -2.57 10.83 -8.46
C LYS A 107 -2.68 11.68 -7.20
N ALA A 108 -3.74 11.47 -6.43
CA ALA A 108 -4.03 12.24 -5.23
C ALA A 108 -2.97 12.02 -4.14
N ASP A 109 -2.49 10.78 -3.97
CA ASP A 109 -1.41 10.45 -3.03
C ASP A 109 -0.11 11.17 -3.44
N ILE A 110 0.29 11.07 -4.71
CA ILE A 110 1.50 11.72 -5.23
C ILE A 110 1.44 13.24 -5.05
N GLU A 111 0.30 13.87 -5.36
CA GLU A 111 0.11 15.31 -5.21
C GLU A 111 0.24 15.73 -3.73
N ALA A 112 -0.45 15.04 -2.81
CA ALA A 112 -0.43 15.37 -1.40
C ALA A 112 0.96 15.16 -0.76
N PHE A 113 1.62 14.03 -1.04
CA PHE A 113 2.94 13.72 -0.49
C PHE A 113 4.04 14.59 -1.11
N ASN A 114 3.97 14.93 -2.40
CA ASN A 114 4.90 15.89 -3.00
C ASN A 114 4.78 17.27 -2.36
N GLN A 115 3.55 17.76 -2.17
CA GLN A 115 3.33 19.05 -1.53
C GLN A 115 3.90 19.07 -0.11
N ALA A 116 3.69 18.00 0.64
CA ALA A 116 4.22 17.87 2.00
C ALA A 116 5.75 17.79 2.04
N ALA A 117 6.36 17.07 1.10
CA ALA A 117 7.81 16.98 0.95
C ALA A 117 8.43 18.34 0.61
N GLN A 118 7.79 19.13 -0.27
CA GLN A 118 8.24 20.48 -0.60
C GLN A 118 8.20 21.40 0.63
N TRP A 119 7.12 21.39 1.40
CA TRP A 119 7.01 22.18 2.63
C TRP A 119 8.05 21.78 3.67
N ALA A 120 8.28 20.48 3.88
CA ALA A 120 9.30 20.00 4.81
C ALA A 120 10.72 20.40 4.37
N LYS A 121 11.03 20.33 3.07
CA LYS A 121 12.32 20.78 2.50
C LYS A 121 12.55 22.27 2.70
N GLN A 122 11.50 23.10 2.54
CA GLN A 122 11.59 24.54 2.81
C GLN A 122 11.93 24.86 4.27
N GLU A 123 11.58 23.97 5.19
CA GLU A 123 11.93 24.05 6.61
C GLU A 123 13.25 23.34 6.96
N GLY A 124 14.03 22.94 5.95
CA GLY A 124 15.36 22.36 6.13
C GLY A 124 15.38 20.87 6.48
N ILE A 125 14.25 20.16 6.39
CA ILE A 125 14.20 18.71 6.59
C ILE A 125 14.52 18.02 5.25
N PRO A 126 15.59 17.20 5.16
CA PRO A 126 15.85 16.41 3.96
C PRO A 126 14.74 15.37 3.78
N VAL A 127 14.14 15.34 2.59
CA VAL A 127 13.06 14.39 2.25
C VAL A 127 13.29 13.77 0.88
N GLU A 128 13.18 12.46 0.77
CA GLU A 128 13.10 11.76 -0.51
C GLU A 128 11.80 10.96 -0.61
N MET A 129 11.43 10.54 -1.82
CA MET A 129 10.18 9.82 -2.05
C MET A 129 10.35 8.65 -3.01
N VAL A 130 9.88 7.47 -2.61
CA VAL A 130 9.77 6.26 -3.45
C VAL A 130 8.32 6.10 -3.85
N ILE A 131 8.06 6.10 -5.16
CA ILE A 131 6.71 5.90 -5.71
C ILE A 131 6.56 4.43 -6.10
N VAL A 132 5.64 3.72 -5.45
CA VAL A 132 5.38 2.30 -5.70
C VAL A 132 4.34 2.12 -6.80
N ALA A 133 4.72 1.45 -7.89
CA ALA A 133 3.90 1.25 -9.09
C ALA A 133 3.98 -0.20 -9.59
N ASP A 134 3.67 -1.15 -8.71
CA ASP A 134 3.86 -2.59 -8.91
C ASP A 134 2.72 -3.28 -9.69
N ASP A 135 1.54 -2.67 -9.80
CA ASP A 135 0.39 -3.29 -10.46
C ASP A 135 0.58 -3.40 -11.99
N ILE A 136 0.61 -4.63 -12.51
CA ILE A 136 0.80 -4.92 -13.93
C ILE A 136 -0.52 -5.07 -14.73
N SER A 137 -1.68 -4.80 -14.11
CA SER A 137 -3.00 -4.93 -14.73
C SER A 137 -3.20 -4.03 -15.95
N THR A 138 -2.41 -2.97 -16.07
CA THR A 138 -2.51 -1.93 -17.09
C THR A 138 -1.23 -1.91 -17.93
N GLU A 139 -1.34 -2.31 -19.20
CA GLU A 139 -0.18 -2.50 -20.08
C GLU A 139 0.29 -1.23 -20.80
N ARG A 140 -0.50 -0.14 -20.82
CA ARG A 140 -0.12 1.07 -21.57
C ARG A 140 0.89 1.92 -20.81
N LEU A 141 2.18 1.64 -21.02
CA LEU A 141 3.26 2.63 -20.91
C LEU A 141 3.09 3.67 -22.02
N ASP A 142 2.35 4.74 -21.77
CA ASP A 142 2.51 5.95 -22.58
C ASP A 142 3.78 6.69 -22.12
N ARG A 143 4.86 6.50 -22.87
CA ARG A 143 6.17 7.13 -22.62
C ARG A 143 6.15 8.66 -22.73
N LYS A 144 5.05 9.27 -23.20
CA LYS A 144 4.92 10.73 -23.36
C LYS A 144 4.26 11.42 -22.17
N THR A 145 3.54 10.71 -21.30
CA THR A 145 2.68 11.31 -20.27
C THR A 145 3.04 10.99 -18.83
N TYR A 146 4.13 10.24 -18.57
CA TYR A 146 4.63 9.76 -17.25
C TYR A 146 3.75 10.10 -16.03
N ALA A 147 3.34 9.04 -15.34
CA ALA A 147 2.63 8.99 -14.05
C ALA A 147 1.12 8.76 -14.19
N LEU A 148 0.73 7.48 -14.14
CA LEU A 148 -0.59 6.89 -13.80
C LEU A 148 -0.86 5.56 -14.53
N THR A 149 0.14 4.98 -15.19
CA THR A 149 -0.08 3.75 -15.93
C THR A 149 -0.27 2.56 -14.98
N ARG A 150 0.62 2.37 -13.99
CA ARG A 150 0.56 1.28 -13.00
C ARG A 150 0.21 1.80 -11.62
N ARG A 151 -0.75 1.17 -10.94
CA ARG A 151 -1.13 1.51 -9.56
C ARG A 151 -0.10 0.97 -8.56
N GLY A 152 -0.04 1.57 -7.37
CA GLY A 152 0.68 1.01 -6.22
C GLY A 152 -0.25 0.17 -5.36
N VAL A 153 0.01 -1.12 -5.23
CA VAL A 153 -0.89 -2.08 -4.55
C VAL A 153 -0.10 -2.92 -3.53
N ALA A 154 -0.45 -4.18 -3.33
CA ALA A 154 0.07 -5.02 -2.25
C ALA A 154 1.60 -5.13 -2.22
N GLY A 155 2.30 -5.06 -3.36
CA GLY A 155 3.76 -5.08 -3.41
C GLY A 155 4.44 -3.94 -2.64
N THR A 156 3.69 -2.86 -2.32
CA THR A 156 4.11 -1.83 -1.37
C THR A 156 4.64 -2.40 -0.05
N VAL A 157 4.09 -3.51 0.43
CA VAL A 157 4.54 -4.15 1.68
C VAL A 157 6.00 -4.63 1.57
N PHE A 158 6.42 -5.17 0.43
CA PHE A 158 7.83 -5.54 0.21
C PHE A 158 8.74 -4.30 0.23
N VAL A 159 8.30 -3.21 -0.41
CA VAL A 159 9.03 -1.94 -0.42
C VAL A 159 9.21 -1.42 1.01
N GLN A 160 8.13 -1.37 1.79
CA GLN A 160 8.16 -0.94 3.20
C GLN A 160 9.07 -1.84 4.06
N LYS A 161 9.01 -3.17 3.88
CA LYS A 161 9.81 -4.13 4.65
C LYS A 161 11.30 -4.03 4.36
N ILE A 162 11.67 -3.91 3.08
CA ILE A 162 13.07 -3.89 2.65
C ILE A 162 13.71 -2.55 2.98
N ILE A 163 13.05 -1.44 2.65
CA ILE A 163 13.51 -0.09 2.98
C ILE A 163 13.58 0.10 4.50
N GLY A 164 12.55 -0.33 5.24
CA GLY A 164 12.54 -0.22 6.69
C GLY A 164 13.69 -0.98 7.36
N ALA A 165 14.02 -2.18 6.87
CA ALA A 165 15.17 -2.94 7.35
C ALA A 165 16.51 -2.28 6.99
N ALA A 166 16.63 -1.74 5.78
CA ALA A 166 17.81 -1.00 5.33
C ALA A 166 18.02 0.28 6.16
N ALA A 167 16.95 1.02 6.45
CA ALA A 167 16.99 2.22 7.29
C ALA A 167 17.38 1.87 8.72
N ALA A 168 16.83 0.77 9.28
CA ALA A 168 17.23 0.23 10.58
C ALA A 168 18.71 -0.18 10.62
N SER A 169 19.28 -0.54 9.48
CA SER A 169 20.71 -0.90 9.32
C SER A 169 21.61 0.32 9.06
N GLY A 170 21.06 1.54 9.07
CA GLY A 170 21.82 2.78 8.98
C GLY A 170 22.12 3.29 7.56
N LEU A 171 21.42 2.81 6.54
CA LEU A 171 21.55 3.38 5.19
C LEU A 171 21.07 4.83 5.17
N ARG A 172 21.80 5.70 4.45
CA ARG A 172 21.47 7.12 4.35
C ARG A 172 20.35 7.36 3.35
N LEU A 173 19.74 8.53 3.44
CA LEU A 173 18.55 8.89 2.65
C LEU A 173 18.70 8.67 1.13
N PRO A 174 19.81 9.07 0.46
CA PRO A 174 19.97 8.82 -0.98
C PRO A 174 20.11 7.33 -1.33
N GLU A 175 20.75 6.55 -0.45
CA GLU A 175 20.95 5.11 -0.63
C GLU A 175 19.62 4.36 -0.50
N LEU A 176 18.78 4.77 0.46
CA LEU A 176 17.43 4.24 0.63
C LEU A 176 16.51 4.60 -0.53
N LYS A 177 16.59 5.82 -1.06
CA LYS A 177 15.85 6.22 -2.26
C LYS A 177 16.21 5.33 -3.44
N ASN A 178 17.51 5.15 -3.70
CA ASN A 178 17.98 4.28 -4.79
C ASN A 178 17.57 2.81 -4.59
N LEU A 179 17.73 2.28 -3.37
CA LEU A 179 17.28 0.92 -3.05
C LEU A 179 15.77 0.76 -3.26
N GLY A 180 14.99 1.75 -2.81
CA GLY A 180 13.54 1.73 -2.96
C GLY A 180 13.10 1.68 -4.42
N ASP A 181 13.72 2.47 -5.29
CA ASP A 181 13.45 2.43 -6.73
C ASP A 181 13.75 1.05 -7.34
N GLN A 182 14.88 0.44 -6.96
CA GLN A 182 15.25 -0.90 -7.39
C GLN A 182 14.25 -1.97 -6.93
N VAL A 183 13.79 -1.88 -5.67
CA VAL A 183 12.77 -2.79 -5.14
C VAL A 183 11.45 -2.63 -5.87
N VAL A 184 11.02 -1.39 -6.15
CA VAL A 184 9.80 -1.13 -6.92
C VAL A 184 9.90 -1.74 -8.32
N GLU A 185 11.02 -1.56 -9.02
CA GLU A 185 11.24 -2.15 -10.35
C GLU A 185 11.17 -3.68 -10.33
N ALA A 186 11.71 -4.29 -9.28
CA ALA A 186 11.71 -5.73 -9.04
C ALA A 186 10.38 -6.29 -8.49
N THR A 187 9.39 -5.45 -8.23
CA THR A 187 8.09 -5.86 -7.66
C THR A 187 6.99 -5.78 -8.70
N LYS A 188 6.24 -6.85 -8.89
CA LYS A 188 5.08 -6.91 -9.79
C LYS A 188 3.91 -7.59 -9.10
N THR A 189 2.73 -7.00 -9.23
CA THR A 189 1.49 -7.51 -8.61
C THR A 189 0.38 -7.55 -9.64
N LEU A 190 -0.47 -8.58 -9.54
CA LEU A 190 -1.68 -8.71 -10.32
C LEU A 190 -2.82 -9.17 -9.42
N GLY A 191 -3.94 -8.47 -9.47
CA GLY A 191 -5.11 -8.74 -8.64
C GLY A 191 -6.28 -9.34 -9.41
N VAL A 192 -7.23 -9.91 -8.68
CA VAL A 192 -8.53 -10.37 -9.17
C VAL A 192 -9.57 -10.17 -8.08
N ALA A 193 -10.76 -9.67 -8.44
CA ALA A 193 -11.91 -9.64 -7.54
C ALA A 193 -12.88 -10.78 -7.87
N LEU A 194 -13.36 -11.46 -6.83
CA LEU A 194 -14.41 -12.46 -6.90
C LEU A 194 -15.81 -11.88 -6.60
N SER A 195 -15.86 -10.66 -6.07
CA SER A 195 -17.10 -9.99 -5.72
C SER A 195 -16.90 -8.46 -5.69
N PRO A 196 -17.96 -7.67 -5.91
CA PRO A 196 -17.94 -6.23 -5.69
C PRO A 196 -17.51 -5.81 -4.28
N SER A 197 -16.79 -4.71 -4.19
CA SER A 197 -16.56 -3.99 -2.93
C SER A 197 -17.59 -2.88 -2.74
N THR A 198 -17.94 -2.60 -1.48
CA THR A 198 -18.89 -1.54 -1.08
C THR A 198 -18.19 -0.55 -0.17
N ILE A 199 -18.28 0.74 -0.48
CA ILE A 199 -17.80 1.83 0.37
C ILE A 199 -18.68 1.89 1.62
N THR A 200 -18.10 1.60 2.79
CA THR A 200 -18.83 1.39 4.04
C THR A 200 -19.66 2.59 4.49
N ASN A 201 -19.20 3.83 4.26
CA ASN A 201 -19.91 5.04 4.68
C ASN A 201 -20.92 5.58 3.65
N GLN A 202 -20.94 5.05 2.41
CA GLN A 202 -21.77 5.57 1.31
C GLN A 202 -22.77 4.55 0.75
N ASP A 203 -22.75 3.30 1.23
CA ASP A 203 -23.50 2.16 0.66
C ASP A 203 -23.33 2.04 -0.87
N LYS A 204 -22.22 2.54 -1.40
CA LYS A 204 -21.93 2.59 -2.82
C LYS A 204 -21.13 1.37 -3.22
N VAL A 205 -21.68 0.58 -4.14
CA VAL A 205 -20.97 -0.52 -4.79
C VAL A 205 -20.00 0.08 -5.82
N LEU A 206 -18.73 -0.37 -5.80
CA LEU A 206 -17.67 0.18 -6.65
C LEU A 206 -17.76 -0.30 -8.11
N PHE A 207 -18.21 -1.52 -8.33
CA PHE A 207 -18.40 -2.16 -9.64
C PHE A 207 -19.40 -3.31 -9.52
N SER A 208 -19.95 -3.79 -10.63
CA SER A 208 -20.90 -4.92 -10.63
C SER A 208 -20.25 -6.17 -11.23
N LEU A 209 -20.61 -7.34 -10.69
CA LEU A 209 -20.32 -8.66 -11.26
C LEU A 209 -21.58 -9.52 -11.12
N GLN A 210 -21.81 -10.42 -12.07
CA GLN A 210 -22.74 -11.53 -11.89
C GLN A 210 -22.18 -12.52 -10.86
N GLU A 211 -23.04 -13.39 -10.31
CA GLU A 211 -22.67 -14.37 -9.27
C GLU A 211 -21.55 -15.32 -9.73
N ASP A 212 -21.48 -15.63 -11.03
CA ASP A 212 -20.47 -16.50 -11.63
C ASP A 212 -19.32 -15.74 -12.28
N GLU A 213 -19.17 -14.43 -12.07
CA GLU A 213 -18.15 -13.59 -12.70
C GLU A 213 -17.02 -13.19 -11.74
N ILE A 214 -15.82 -13.02 -12.32
CA ILE A 214 -14.63 -12.47 -11.67
C ILE A 214 -14.07 -11.31 -12.49
N TYR A 215 -13.38 -10.39 -11.83
CA TYR A 215 -12.80 -9.20 -12.46
C TYR A 215 -11.29 -9.16 -12.30
N PHE A 216 -10.56 -9.44 -13.38
CA PHE A 216 -9.11 -9.37 -13.39
C PHE A 216 -8.59 -7.94 -13.44
N GLY A 217 -7.57 -7.71 -12.62
CA GLY A 217 -6.80 -6.48 -12.59
C GLY A 217 -7.57 -5.29 -12.04
N ILE A 218 -8.56 -5.52 -11.17
CA ILE A 218 -9.22 -4.44 -10.45
C ILE A 218 -8.20 -3.70 -9.55
N GLY A 219 -8.37 -2.39 -9.40
CA GLY A 219 -7.62 -1.60 -8.44
C GLY A 219 -8.16 -1.73 -7.01
N ILE A 220 -7.43 -1.16 -6.04
CA ILE A 220 -7.79 -1.25 -4.62
C ILE A 220 -8.90 -0.26 -4.21
N HIS A 221 -9.22 0.74 -5.04
CA HIS A 221 -10.33 1.68 -4.83
C HIS A 221 -11.49 1.42 -5.80
N GLY A 222 -11.51 0.25 -6.45
CA GLY A 222 -12.52 -0.11 -7.44
C GLY A 222 -12.27 0.45 -8.83
N GLU A 223 -11.04 0.90 -9.12
CA GLU A 223 -10.63 1.28 -10.47
C GLU A 223 -10.79 0.08 -11.41
N PRO A 224 -11.33 0.27 -12.63
CA PRO A 224 -11.67 -0.83 -13.52
C PRO A 224 -10.46 -1.71 -13.82
N GLY A 225 -10.71 -3.02 -13.83
CA GLY A 225 -9.79 -4.01 -14.36
C GLY A 225 -9.90 -4.18 -15.87
N TYR A 226 -9.09 -5.08 -16.43
CA TYR A 226 -8.97 -5.26 -17.87
C TYR A 226 -9.87 -6.36 -18.45
N ARG A 227 -10.39 -7.28 -17.63
CA ARG A 227 -11.23 -8.39 -18.13
C ARG A 227 -12.18 -8.93 -17.07
N ILE A 228 -13.46 -9.02 -17.43
CA ILE A 228 -14.46 -9.80 -16.69
C ILE A 228 -14.60 -11.15 -17.38
N GLU A 229 -14.64 -12.23 -16.60
CA GLU A 229 -14.89 -13.59 -17.11
C GLU A 229 -15.62 -14.44 -16.08
N LYS A 230 -16.06 -15.63 -16.49
CA LYS A 230 -16.67 -16.58 -15.56
C LYS A 230 -15.64 -17.19 -14.61
N MET A 231 -16.03 -17.38 -13.35
CA MET A 231 -15.24 -18.10 -12.38
C MET A 231 -15.02 -19.55 -12.83
N HIS A 232 -13.79 -20.02 -12.65
CA HIS A 232 -13.38 -21.39 -12.92
C HIS A 232 -12.77 -22.01 -11.66
N SER A 233 -11.86 -22.96 -11.81
CA SER A 233 -11.13 -23.54 -10.70
C SER A 233 -9.94 -22.65 -10.28
N SER A 234 -9.44 -22.86 -9.06
CA SER A 234 -8.24 -22.17 -8.55
C SER A 234 -7.03 -22.38 -9.45
N GLU A 235 -6.90 -23.55 -10.07
CA GLU A 235 -5.85 -23.91 -11.05
C GLU A 235 -5.85 -22.97 -12.23
N ARG A 236 -7.02 -22.74 -12.83
CA ARG A 236 -7.11 -21.86 -13.99
C ARG A 236 -6.83 -20.41 -13.61
N LEU A 237 -7.26 -19.99 -12.42
CA LEU A 237 -6.98 -18.66 -11.90
C LEU A 237 -5.48 -18.45 -11.66
N ALA A 238 -4.82 -19.40 -11.01
CA ALA A 238 -3.38 -19.36 -10.75
C ALA A 238 -2.58 -19.32 -12.06
N ILE A 239 -2.94 -20.16 -13.05
CA ILE A 239 -2.29 -20.18 -14.36
C ILE A 239 -2.38 -18.82 -15.04
N GLU A 240 -3.56 -18.19 -15.05
CA GLU A 240 -3.76 -16.88 -15.67
C GLU A 240 -2.92 -15.79 -15.00
N LEU A 241 -3.00 -15.69 -13.67
CA LEU A 241 -2.25 -14.70 -12.90
C LEU A 241 -0.74 -14.88 -13.10
N MET A 242 -0.28 -16.12 -13.01
CA MET A 242 1.13 -16.43 -13.12
C MET A 242 1.66 -16.22 -14.52
N ASN A 243 0.94 -16.61 -15.58
CA ASN A 243 1.39 -16.35 -16.95
C ASN A 243 1.64 -14.87 -17.22
N LYS A 244 0.76 -14.00 -16.72
CA LYS A 244 0.96 -12.54 -16.80
C LYS A 244 2.18 -12.07 -16.00
N LEU A 245 2.37 -12.58 -14.78
CA LEU A 245 3.56 -12.28 -13.98
C LEU A 245 4.85 -12.79 -14.63
N LYS A 246 4.88 -14.03 -15.15
CA LYS A 246 6.03 -14.61 -15.87
C LYS A 246 6.46 -13.72 -17.03
N ASN A 247 5.47 -13.26 -17.82
CA ASN A 247 5.71 -12.35 -18.95
C ASN A 247 6.22 -10.99 -18.47
N ALA A 248 5.63 -10.41 -17.41
CA ALA A 248 6.02 -9.11 -16.88
C ALA A 248 7.41 -9.09 -16.23
N PHE A 249 7.91 -10.24 -15.76
CA PHE A 249 9.26 -10.43 -15.26
C PHE A 249 10.26 -10.85 -16.34
N ALA A 250 9.80 -11.27 -17.53
CA ALA A 250 10.65 -11.98 -18.50
C ALA A 250 11.45 -13.12 -17.84
N TRP A 251 10.75 -13.90 -17.01
CA TRP A 251 11.33 -14.88 -16.08
C TRP A 251 12.27 -15.87 -16.78
N LYS A 252 13.45 -16.05 -16.19
CA LYS A 252 14.48 -17.04 -16.58
C LYS A 252 14.64 -18.15 -15.56
N LYS A 253 14.97 -19.35 -16.05
CA LYS A 253 15.26 -20.51 -15.19
C LYS A 253 16.41 -20.20 -14.23
N GLY A 254 16.22 -20.52 -12.94
CA GLY A 254 17.21 -20.29 -11.89
C GLY A 254 17.03 -19.00 -11.09
N GLU A 255 16.13 -18.11 -11.51
CA GLU A 255 15.77 -16.92 -10.74
C GLU A 255 14.97 -17.27 -9.48
N THR A 256 15.19 -16.52 -8.40
CA THR A 256 14.51 -16.70 -7.12
C THR A 256 13.54 -15.55 -6.89
N PHE A 257 12.34 -15.87 -6.42
CA PHE A 257 11.28 -14.90 -6.16
C PHE A 257 10.76 -15.05 -4.73
N ALA A 258 10.43 -13.93 -4.11
CA ALA A 258 9.53 -13.88 -2.97
C ALA A 258 8.10 -13.70 -3.49
N ILE A 259 7.14 -14.44 -2.91
CA ILE A 259 5.74 -14.40 -3.34
C ILE A 259 4.85 -14.08 -2.15
N MET A 260 3.88 -13.22 -2.40
CA MET A 260 2.83 -12.87 -1.46
C MET A 260 1.48 -13.15 -2.11
N VAL A 261 0.67 -14.00 -1.47
CA VAL A 261 -0.76 -14.13 -1.77
C VAL A 261 -1.49 -13.22 -0.81
N ASN A 262 -2.20 -12.24 -1.35
CA ASN A 262 -2.89 -11.20 -0.58
C ASN A 262 -4.39 -11.27 -0.83
N GLY A 263 -5.17 -11.61 0.19
CA GLY A 263 -6.62 -11.44 0.18
C GLY A 263 -7.02 -9.97 0.21
N LEU A 264 -7.99 -9.58 -0.62
CA LEU A 264 -8.50 -8.20 -0.72
C LEU A 264 -9.57 -7.86 0.34
N GLY A 265 -9.67 -8.65 1.41
CA GLY A 265 -10.57 -8.42 2.54
C GLY A 265 -11.45 -9.62 2.89
N SER A 266 -12.36 -10.02 1.99
CA SER A 266 -13.38 -11.05 2.29
C SER A 266 -13.03 -12.47 1.86
N THR A 267 -11.87 -12.69 1.23
CA THR A 267 -11.40 -14.02 0.83
C THR A 267 -10.86 -14.78 2.04
N PRO A 268 -11.42 -15.94 2.41
CA PRO A 268 -10.93 -16.75 3.53
C PRO A 268 -9.44 -17.10 3.38
N LEU A 269 -8.73 -17.26 4.50
CA LEU A 269 -7.32 -17.69 4.49
C LEU A 269 -7.15 -19.07 3.83
N MET A 270 -8.12 -19.97 4.00
CA MET A 270 -8.12 -21.29 3.36
C MET A 270 -8.01 -21.17 1.83
N ASP A 271 -8.83 -20.33 1.21
CA ASP A 271 -8.83 -20.09 -0.24
C ASP A 271 -7.49 -19.53 -0.71
N GLN A 272 -6.87 -18.65 0.08
CA GLN A 272 -5.55 -18.10 -0.22
C GLN A 272 -4.46 -19.17 -0.18
N PHE A 273 -4.50 -20.11 0.78
CA PHE A 273 -3.59 -21.25 0.82
C PHE A 273 -3.81 -22.23 -0.34
N ILE A 274 -5.06 -22.45 -0.74
CA ILE A 274 -5.39 -23.26 -1.93
C ILE A 274 -4.76 -22.62 -3.18
N LEU A 275 -4.96 -21.30 -3.38
CA LEU A 275 -4.39 -20.58 -4.51
C LEU A 275 -2.85 -20.66 -4.52
N LEU A 276 -2.20 -20.52 -3.36
CA LEU A 276 -0.75 -20.64 -3.22
C LEU A 276 -0.24 -22.01 -3.66
N MET A 277 -0.82 -23.09 -3.13
CA MET A 277 -0.36 -24.46 -3.42
C MET A 277 -0.57 -24.86 -4.88
N THR A 278 -1.59 -24.29 -5.51
CA THR A 278 -1.91 -24.55 -6.92
C THR A 278 -0.80 -24.10 -7.89
N TRP A 279 0.06 -23.17 -7.46
CA TRP A 279 1.18 -22.70 -8.27
C TRP A 279 2.50 -23.47 -8.03
N VAL A 280 2.70 -24.00 -6.81
CA VAL A 280 3.96 -24.65 -6.40
C VAL A 280 4.09 -26.08 -6.95
N GLY A 281 2.98 -26.70 -7.36
CA GLY A 281 2.93 -28.02 -8.01
C GLY A 281 3.09 -27.95 -9.52
#